data_AF-A0A183U6I6-F1
#
_entry.id   AF-A0A183U6I6-F1
#
_cell.length_a   1.000
_cell.length_b   1.000
_cell.length_c   1.000
_cell.angle_alpha   90.00
_cell.angle_beta   90.00
_cell.angle_gamma   90.00
#
_symmetry.space_group_name_H-M   'P 1'
#
loop_
_entity.id
_entity.type
_entity.pdbx_description
1 polymer ?
#
loop_
_entity_poly.entity_id
_entity_poly.type
_entity_poly.pdbx_seq_one_letter_code
_entity_poly.pdbx_strand_id
1 'polypeptide(L)'
;MPKLSLEGFLLTPVQRICRYPLQLTELLKATPVSHLDREPVQAAATAMKSVAASINEKKRRLESLQKIALWQRNVEGWRVNVY
;
A
#
# COMPACT_ATOMS: atom_id res chain seq x y z
N MET A 1 24.31 -13.93 -0.68
CA MET A 1 22.91 -13.42 -0.70
C MET A 1 22.13 -14.22 -1.73
N PRO A 2 20.94 -14.74 -1.41
CA PRO A 2 20.13 -15.42 -2.41
C PRO A 2 19.78 -14.43 -3.52
N LYS A 3 19.99 -14.80 -4.78
CA LYS A 3 19.59 -13.98 -5.94
C LYS A 3 18.07 -14.04 -6.03
N LEU A 4 17.38 -12.98 -5.60
CA LEU A 4 15.95 -12.84 -5.85
C LEU A 4 15.67 -12.79 -7.36
N SER A 5 14.55 -13.36 -7.78
CA SER A 5 14.01 -13.13 -9.12
C SER A 5 13.68 -11.65 -9.30
N LEU A 6 13.62 -11.18 -10.56
CA LEU A 6 13.18 -9.80 -10.87
C LEU A 6 11.82 -9.50 -10.23
N GLU A 7 10.87 -10.45 -10.29
CA GLU A 7 9.57 -10.36 -9.62
C GLU A 7 9.71 -10.09 -8.12
N GLY A 8 10.60 -10.80 -7.44
CA GLY A 8 10.88 -10.58 -6.02
C GLY A 8 11.47 -9.19 -5.73
N PHE A 9 12.33 -8.69 -6.60
CA PHE A 9 12.83 -7.30 -6.51
C PHE A 9 11.71 -6.28 -6.71
N LEU A 10 10.82 -6.48 -7.69
CA LEU A 10 9.69 -5.60 -7.95
C LEU A 10 8.66 -5.59 -6.80
N LEU A 11 8.56 -6.68 -6.04
CA LEU A 11 7.68 -6.77 -4.88
C LEU A 11 8.26 -6.06 -3.63
N THR A 12 9.58 -5.86 -3.57
CA THR A 12 10.28 -5.34 -2.39
C THR A 12 9.77 -3.97 -1.92
N PRO A 13 9.53 -2.96 -2.79
CA PRO A 13 8.97 -1.68 -2.36
C PRO A 13 7.59 -1.79 -1.71
N VAL A 14 6.74 -2.67 -2.24
CA VAL A 14 5.41 -2.95 -1.70
C VAL A 14 5.52 -3.62 -0.33
N GLN A 15 6.45 -4.56 -0.16
CA GLN A 15 6.70 -5.16 1.15
C GLN A 15 7.24 -4.14 2.15
N ARG A 16 8.16 -3.27 1.71
CA ARG A 16 8.82 -2.30 2.58
C ARG A 16 7.84 -1.28 3.14
N ILE A 17 6.90 -0.78 2.32
CA ILE A 17 5.91 0.19 2.79
C ILE A 17 4.97 -0.42 3.85
N CYS A 18 4.61 -1.70 3.70
CA CYS A 18 3.78 -2.41 4.68
C CYS A 18 4.53 -2.78 5.97
N ARG A 19 5.87 -2.85 5.94
CA ARG A 19 6.70 -3.18 7.12
C ARG A 19 6.87 -1.99 8.07
N TYR A 20 6.94 -0.76 7.57
CA TYR A 20 7.17 0.42 8.42
C TYR A 20 6.14 0.60 9.54
N PRO A 21 4.82 0.49 9.30
CA PRO A 21 3.83 0.54 10.39
C PRO A 21 4.08 -0.51 11.48
N LEU A 22 4.50 -1.72 11.11
CA LEU A 22 4.77 -2.81 12.05
C LEU A 22 6.00 -2.49 12.89
N GLN A 23 7.10 -2.12 12.23
CA GLN A 23 8.37 -1.79 12.89
C GLN A 23 8.24 -0.58 13.83
N LEU A 24 7.53 0.46 13.40
CA LEU A 24 7.29 1.65 14.24
C LEU A 24 6.34 1.36 15.41
N THR A 25 5.39 0.44 15.24
CA THR A 25 4.52 -0.01 16.33
C THR A 25 5.32 -0.79 17.38
N GLU A 26 6.22 -1.68 16.96
CA GLU A 26 7.11 -2.40 17.88
C GLU A 26 8.11 -1.44 18.56
N LEU A 27 8.68 -0.49 17.82
CA LEU A 27 9.52 0.56 18.39
C LEU A 27 8.76 1.34 19.46
N LEU A 28 7.53 1.77 19.16
CA LEU A 28 6.70 2.48 20.12
C LEU A 28 6.48 1.67 21.39
N LYS A 29 6.20 0.36 21.30
CA LYS A 29 6.03 -0.49 22.49
C LYS A 29 7.30 -0.53 23.35
N ALA A 30 8.47 -0.48 22.72
CA ALA A 30 9.76 -0.47 23.40
C ALA A 30 10.18 0.92 23.91
N THR A 31 9.51 2.01 23.47
CA THR A 31 9.82 3.38 23.89
C THR A 31 9.01 3.78 25.14
N PRO A 32 9.66 4.03 26.30
CA PRO A 32 8.97 4.47 27.52
C PRO A 32 8.17 5.75 27.33
N VAL A 33 7.12 5.95 28.14
CA VAL A 33 6.26 7.15 28.05
C VAL A 33 7.03 8.44 28.36
N SER A 34 8.06 8.38 29.20
CA SER A 34 8.92 9.52 29.54
C SER A 34 10.00 9.84 28.49
N HIS A 35 10.16 8.99 27.47
CA HIS A 35 11.21 9.16 26.48
C HIS A 35 10.83 10.23 25.45
N LEU A 36 11.79 11.10 25.09
CA LEU A 36 11.58 12.21 24.15
C LEU A 36 11.05 11.73 22.78
N ASP A 37 11.44 10.54 22.34
CA ASP A 37 11.00 9.96 21.06
C ASP A 37 9.59 9.32 21.10
N ARG A 38 8.91 9.26 22.25
CA ARG A 38 7.60 8.61 22.36
C ARG A 38 6.59 9.22 21.38
N GLU A 39 6.42 10.54 21.42
CA GLU A 39 5.50 11.29 20.56
C GLU A 39 5.92 11.25 19.07
N PRO A 40 7.19 11.53 18.70
CA PRO A 40 7.66 11.37 17.32
C PRO A 40 7.41 9.98 16.74
N VAL A 41 7.69 8.91 17.50
CA VAL A 41 7.50 7.52 17.04
C VAL A 41 6.00 7.20 16.88
N GLN A 42 5.15 7.68 17.79
CA GLN A 42 3.71 7.54 17.68
C GLN A 42 3.16 8.24 16.43
N ALA A 43 3.61 9.47 16.15
CA ALA A 43 3.25 10.22 14.96
C ALA A 43 3.71 9.50 13.68
N ALA A 44 4.95 9.02 13.66
CA ALA A 44 5.50 8.25 12.54
C ALA A 44 4.70 6.96 12.28
N ALA A 45 4.35 6.21 13.33
CA ALA A 45 3.56 4.99 13.20
C ALA A 45 2.18 5.28 12.57
N THR A 46 1.52 6.35 13.00
CA THR A 46 0.24 6.80 12.45
C THR A 46 0.37 7.25 10.99
N ALA A 47 1.38 8.06 10.68
CA ALA A 47 1.64 8.53 9.32
C ALA A 47 1.88 7.36 8.36
N MET A 48 2.69 6.38 8.76
CA MET A 48 2.97 5.21 7.91
C MET A 48 1.76 4.30 7.71
N LYS A 49 0.87 4.19 8.72
CA LYS A 49 -0.43 3.51 8.54
C LYS A 49 -1.28 4.21 7.48
N SER A 50 -1.34 5.54 7.51
CA SER A 50 -2.06 6.34 6.51
C SER A 50 -1.49 6.13 5.10
N VAL A 51 -0.16 6.21 4.94
CA VAL A 51 0.50 5.98 3.65
C VAL A 51 0.21 4.58 3.09
N ALA A 52 0.32 3.55 3.92
CA ALA A 52 0.02 2.17 3.51
C ALA A 52 -1.45 2.02 3.08
N ALA A 53 -2.39 2.64 3.80
CA ALA A 53 -3.81 2.63 3.46
C ALA A 53 -4.09 3.35 2.13
N SER A 54 -3.49 4.52 1.88
CA SER A 54 -3.65 5.26 0.63
C SER A 54 -3.13 4.49 -0.58
N ILE A 55 -2.01 3.78 -0.44
CA ILE A 55 -1.47 2.93 -1.51
C ILE A 55 -2.41 1.75 -1.79
N ASN A 56 -2.90 1.09 -0.74
CA ASN A 56 -3.85 -0.01 -0.88
C ASN A 56 -5.14 0.45 -1.58
N GLU A 57 -5.64 1.64 -1.24
CA GLU A 57 -6.80 2.24 -1.88
C GLU A 57 -6.57 2.49 -3.37
N LYS A 58 -5.42 3.08 -3.72
CA LYS A 58 -5.09 3.37 -5.11
C LYS A 58 -4.97 2.10 -5.94
N LYS A 59 -4.37 1.04 -5.37
CA LYS A 59 -4.34 -0.30 -5.99
C LYS A 59 -5.75 -0.82 -6.23
N ARG A 60 -6.61 -0.81 -5.21
CA ARG A 60 -8.00 -1.28 -5.30
C ARG A 60 -8.79 -0.55 -6.39
N ARG A 61 -8.65 0.78 -6.48
CA ARG A 61 -9.29 1.58 -7.53
C ARG A 61 -8.83 1.19 -8.93
N LEU A 62 -7.52 1.00 -9.13
CA LEU A 62 -6.97 0.59 -10.43
C LEU A 62 -7.46 -0.80 -10.83
N GLU A 63 -7.47 -1.76 -9.90
CA GLU A 63 -7.99 -3.11 -10.15
C GLU A 63 -9.48 -3.08 -10.51
N SER A 64 -10.28 -2.27 -9.83
CA SER A 64 -11.70 -2.09 -10.15
C SER A 64 -11.91 -1.52 -11.56
N LEU A 65 -11.15 -0.50 -11.95
CA LEU A 65 -11.21 0.08 -13.30
C LEU A 65 -10.81 -0.95 -14.38
N GLN A 66 -9.75 -1.72 -14.13
CA GLN A 66 -9.31 -2.78 -15.04
C GLN A 66 -10.39 -3.87 -15.20
N LYS A 67 -11.06 -4.26 -14.11
CA LYS A 67 -12.18 -5.21 -14.16
C LYS A 67 -13.32 -4.69 -15.01
N ILE A 68 -13.73 -3.43 -14.83
CA ILE A 68 -14.80 -2.81 -15.64
C ILE A 68 -14.40 -2.77 -17.12
N ALA A 69 -13.18 -2.34 -17.43
CA ALA A 69 -12.69 -2.28 -18.81
C ALA A 69 -12.65 -3.67 -19.47
N LEU A 70 -12.27 -4.71 -18.72
CA LEU A 70 -12.29 -6.10 -19.21
C LEU A 70 -13.71 -6.58 -19.45
N TRP A 71 -14.63 -6.29 -18.52
CA TRP A 71 -16.04 -6.61 -18.65
C TRP A 71 -16.65 -5.98 -19.90
N GLN A 72 -16.38 -4.69 -20.13
CA GLN A 72 -16.88 -3.96 -21.30
C GLN A 72 -16.47 -4.62 -22.62
N ARG A 73 -15.24 -5.13 -22.73
CA ARG A 73 -14.74 -5.81 -23.95
C ARG A 73 -15.50 -7.10 -24.28
N ASN A 74 -16.10 -7.73 -23.28
CA ASN A 74 -16.81 -8.99 -23.43
C ASN A 74 -18.32 -8.79 -23.67
N VAL A 75 -18.81 -7.54 -23.76
CA VAL A 75 -20.21 -7.25 -24.06
C VAL A 75 -20.38 -7.14 -25.58
N GLU A 76 -21.16 -8.05 -26.16
CA GLU A 76 -21.54 -8.00 -27.57
C GLU A 76 -22.41 -6.77 -27.86
N GLY A 77 -22.12 -6.07 -28.97
CA GLY A 77 -22.91 -4.91 -29.40
C GLY A 77 -22.72 -3.63 -28.57
N TRP A 78 -21.64 -3.51 -27.80
CA TRP A 78 -21.34 -2.32 -27.01
C TRP A 78 -21.27 -1.04 -27.89
N ARG A 79 -22.22 -0.12 -27.73
CA ARG A 79 -22.22 1.17 -28.42
C ARG A 79 -21.69 2.26 -27.50
N VAL A 80 -20.59 2.92 -27.91
CA VAL A 80 -20.12 4.14 -27.25
C VAL A 80 -20.94 5.29 -27.81
N ASN A 81 -21.86 5.85 -27.02
CA ASN A 81 -22.53 7.09 -27.39
C ASN A 81 -21.50 8.22 -27.29
N VAL A 82 -20.94 8.60 -28.44
CA VAL A 82 -20.14 9.81 -28.59
C VAL A 82 -21.10 10.85 -29.16
N TYR A 83 -21.37 11.91 -28.38
CA TYR A 83 -22.08 13.10 -28.85
C TYR A 83 -21.17 13.92 -29.77
#